data_AF-A0A930PW95-F1
#
_entry.id   AF-A0A930PW95-F1
#
_cell.length_a   1.000
_cell.length_b   1.000
_cell.length_c   1.000
_cell.angle_alpha   90.00
_cell.angle_beta   90.00
_cell.angle_gamma   90.00
#
_symmetry.space_group_name_H-M   'P 1'
#
loop_
_entity.id
_entity.type
_entity.pdbx_description
1 polymer ?
#
loop_
_entity_poly.entity_id
_entity_poly.type
_entity_poly.pdbx_seq_one_letter_code
_entity_poly.pdbx_strand_id
1 'polypeptide(L)'
;MSHISRRKVVKGAAWATPVIAASSVVPAYAASRPDCTVSETPYMSVYADMYNRGEGTEYLYSRLTFYKIRFELTGGAGGGGFGNSSLGGSGAKVTGVVGVPGPATIELIAGGGGMLEVRGYGADNLDEYRTEGSQGGRGFGNGGGVPSSRIPDDVMKKLTKRWVWAADWDHGPHPKQPMEEIYGCSGGGSSALLINGEVIAVAGGGGGGATRATMFTTEPDPDHYPGIVDARMIGPENQTHPPVHSVGGSGERARGGDATIGREYYAQDPNIQLTVEGGKGGGNGIGGAGGAKPTVLTGTPNDIFSFDSQNKQVLYSSSTAGNPGTNGLQGNGGDGVMSVSYQLDNHDGFSGEGYETLRRPDGRTHKYLSYYHLAPYFNGAQVIVSGGGGGGYGGGGSGAALSQSAITIAQKWNNNPEGVRQSISSARLAGAGGAGGSYLAPSVIEGEISRANNVYMGSQYGAGGTATVYLCAV
;
A
#
# COMPACT_ATOMS: atom_id res chain seq x y z
N MET A 1 45.09 -8.50 57.56
CA MET A 1 45.15 -7.22 56.83
C MET A 1 43.76 -6.92 56.29
N SER A 2 43.28 -5.68 56.48
CA SER A 2 42.62 -4.83 55.48
C SER A 2 41.71 -5.55 54.43
N HIS A 3 40.44 -5.23 54.20
CA HIS A 3 39.78 -3.92 54.28
C HIS A 3 38.25 -4.05 54.08
N ILE A 4 37.56 -2.97 54.46
CA ILE A 4 36.12 -2.69 54.48
C ILE A 4 35.42 -2.77 53.11
N SER A 5 34.15 -3.20 53.09
CA SER A 5 33.17 -2.73 52.09
C SER A 5 31.80 -2.45 52.73
N ARG A 6 31.09 -1.47 52.15
CA ARG A 6 30.26 -0.45 52.80
C ARG A 6 28.78 -0.85 52.94
N ARG A 7 28.17 -0.38 54.03
CA ARG A 7 26.72 -0.45 54.34
C ARG A 7 25.90 0.19 53.21
N LYS A 8 24.86 -0.51 52.75
CA LYS A 8 23.82 0.05 51.87
C LYS A 8 23.02 1.10 52.63
N VAL A 9 23.03 2.32 52.10
CA VAL A 9 22.21 3.45 52.54
C VAL A 9 20.79 3.24 52.02
N VAL A 10 19.82 3.09 52.92
CA VAL A 10 18.40 3.21 52.60
C VAL A 10 18.09 4.70 52.56
N LYS A 11 17.88 5.26 51.37
CA LYS A 11 17.34 6.61 51.21
C LYS A 11 15.81 6.52 51.27
N GLY A 12 15.25 6.88 52.42
CA GLY A 12 13.91 7.45 52.47
C GLY A 12 13.98 8.91 52.02
N ALA A 13 13.03 9.35 51.20
CA ALA A 13 12.81 10.76 50.91
C ALA A 13 11.30 11.01 50.75
N ALA A 14 10.91 12.16 51.28
CA ALA A 14 9.60 12.52 51.77
C ALA A 14 8.55 12.74 50.68
N TRP A 15 7.29 12.55 51.07
CA TRP A 15 6.10 12.97 50.33
C TRP A 15 6.09 14.49 50.27
N ALA A 16 6.27 15.06 49.08
CA ALA A 16 6.00 16.46 48.82
C ALA A 16 4.55 16.58 48.34
N THR A 17 3.70 17.17 49.18
CA THR A 17 2.38 17.68 48.81
C THR A 17 2.49 18.59 47.59
N PRO A 18 1.67 18.42 46.53
CA PRO A 18 1.63 19.39 45.45
C PRO A 18 1.03 20.70 45.97
N VAL A 19 1.80 21.78 45.92
CA VAL A 19 1.27 23.14 46.02
C VAL A 19 0.51 23.41 44.73
N ILE A 20 -0.81 23.30 44.76
CA ILE A 20 -1.68 23.85 43.71
C ILE A 20 -1.67 25.36 43.90
N ALA A 21 -0.78 26.05 43.18
CA ALA A 21 -0.91 27.48 42.97
C ALA A 21 -1.99 27.67 41.88
N ALA A 22 -3.24 27.84 42.32
CA ALA A 22 -4.32 28.31 41.48
C ALA A 22 -4.08 29.79 41.15
N SER A 23 -3.40 30.06 40.04
CA SER A 23 -3.47 31.37 39.38
C SER A 23 -4.61 31.32 38.35
N SER A 24 -5.84 31.42 38.86
CA SER A 24 -7.05 31.65 38.08
C SER A 24 -7.11 33.11 37.65
N VAL A 25 -6.54 33.42 36.50
CA VAL A 25 -6.93 34.59 35.71
C VAL A 25 -6.89 34.23 34.23
N VAL A 26 -7.72 33.26 33.86
CA VAL A 26 -8.30 33.26 32.51
C VAL A 26 -9.41 34.31 32.60
N PRO A 27 -9.38 35.42 31.84
CA PRO A 27 -10.59 36.18 31.66
C PRO A 27 -11.62 35.18 31.13
N ALA A 28 -12.66 34.91 31.91
CA ALA A 28 -13.84 34.23 31.44
C ALA A 28 -14.37 35.08 30.28
N TYR A 29 -13.88 34.80 29.07
CA TYR A 29 -14.35 35.44 27.87
C TYR A 29 -15.79 34.97 27.75
N ALA A 30 -16.71 35.91 27.95
CA ALA A 30 -18.12 35.70 27.85
C ALA A 30 -18.42 34.89 26.58
N ALA A 31 -18.80 33.64 26.77
CA ALA A 31 -19.43 32.82 25.75
C ALA A 31 -20.81 33.43 25.47
N SER A 32 -20.84 34.53 24.71
CA SER A 32 -22.08 35.17 24.29
C SER A 32 -21.94 35.69 22.85
N ARG A 33 -22.02 34.76 21.91
CA ARG A 33 -22.71 34.87 20.60
C ARG A 33 -22.52 33.54 19.84
N PRO A 34 -23.59 32.70 19.74
CA PRO A 34 -23.54 31.43 19.02
C PRO A 34 -23.37 31.57 17.50
N ASP A 35 -23.64 32.73 16.91
CA ASP A 35 -23.80 32.77 15.46
C ASP A 35 -22.51 33.19 14.75
N CYS A 36 -21.61 32.24 14.46
CA CYS A 36 -20.72 32.42 13.31
C CYS A 36 -21.59 32.34 12.05
N THR A 37 -22.11 33.49 11.62
CA THR A 37 -22.77 33.58 10.32
C THR A 37 -21.68 33.58 9.26
N VAL A 38 -21.54 32.44 8.58
CA VAL A 38 -20.49 32.21 7.59
C VAL A 38 -20.75 33.10 6.38
N SER A 39 -19.74 33.84 5.94
CA SER A 39 -19.77 34.56 4.67
C SER A 39 -20.06 33.59 3.51
N GLU A 40 -20.91 34.00 2.56
CA GLU A 40 -21.19 33.20 1.35
C GLU A 40 -19.93 32.94 0.52
N THR A 41 -18.98 33.88 0.53
CA THR A 41 -17.69 33.75 -0.16
C THR A 41 -16.58 33.36 0.80
N PRO A 42 -15.73 32.37 0.45
CA PRO A 42 -14.55 32.05 1.23
C PRO A 42 -13.61 33.26 1.27
N TYR A 43 -12.99 33.48 2.41
CA TYR A 43 -11.90 34.46 2.52
C TYR A 43 -10.65 33.95 1.82
N MET A 44 -10.39 32.65 1.96
CA MET A 44 -9.26 31.99 1.35
C MET A 44 -9.60 30.55 1.04
N SER A 45 -9.15 30.05 -0.11
CA SER A 45 -9.28 28.64 -0.47
C SER A 45 -8.12 28.19 -1.33
N VAL A 46 -7.61 27.00 -1.05
CA VAL A 46 -6.60 26.32 -1.87
C VAL A 46 -7.07 24.90 -2.16
N TYR A 47 -6.66 24.40 -3.32
CA TYR A 47 -7.02 23.08 -3.82
C TYR A 47 -5.73 22.39 -4.26
N ALA A 48 -5.65 21.10 -3.98
CA ALA A 48 -4.58 20.27 -4.48
C ALA A 48 -5.03 19.54 -5.74
N ASP A 49 -4.06 19.16 -6.57
CA ASP A 49 -4.32 18.22 -7.65
C ASP A 49 -4.12 16.77 -7.13
N MET A 50 -3.97 15.84 -8.06
CA MET A 50 -3.79 14.42 -7.77
C MET A 50 -2.43 14.06 -7.13
N TYR A 51 -1.42 14.93 -7.09
CA TYR A 51 -0.12 14.63 -6.45
C TYR A 51 0.60 15.84 -5.83
N ASN A 52 0.44 17.03 -6.38
CA ASN A 52 0.98 18.27 -5.83
C ASN A 52 0.05 18.81 -4.75
N ARG A 53 0.67 19.36 -3.71
CA ARG A 53 -0.06 20.14 -2.72
C ARG A 53 -0.46 21.50 -3.29
N GLY A 54 -1.60 22.02 -2.85
CA GLY A 54 -1.94 23.43 -2.97
C GLY A 54 -1.51 24.16 -1.70
N GLU A 55 -0.99 25.38 -1.81
CA GLU A 55 -0.62 26.19 -0.66
C GLU A 55 -0.96 27.66 -0.88
N GLY A 56 -1.21 28.37 0.21
CA GLY A 56 -1.42 29.81 0.16
C GLY A 56 -1.30 30.43 1.53
N THR A 57 -0.81 31.67 1.55
CA THR A 57 -0.67 32.46 2.78
C THR A 57 -1.32 33.82 2.60
N GLU A 58 -2.15 34.23 3.55
CA GLU A 58 -2.82 35.54 3.56
C GLU A 58 -2.60 36.25 4.89
N TYR A 59 -2.49 37.58 4.82
CA TYR A 59 -2.35 38.41 6.00
C TYR A 59 -3.70 39.04 6.37
N LEU A 60 -4.19 38.68 7.55
CA LEU A 60 -5.41 39.23 8.10
C LEU A 60 -5.10 40.60 8.71
N TYR A 61 -5.22 41.63 7.88
CA TYR A 61 -5.06 43.02 8.31
C TYR A 61 -6.07 43.36 9.41
N SER A 62 -5.56 43.80 10.56
CA SER A 62 -6.38 44.18 11.72
C SER A 62 -7.13 45.50 11.45
N ARG A 63 -8.43 45.44 11.13
CA ARG A 63 -9.38 46.54 11.43
C ARG A 63 -10.11 46.31 12.76
N LEU A 64 -10.11 45.07 13.24
CA LEU A 64 -10.68 44.62 14.51
C LEU A 64 -9.59 43.92 15.34
N THR A 65 -9.74 43.94 16.66
CA THR A 65 -8.85 43.25 17.59
C THR A 65 -9.02 41.72 17.56
N PHE A 66 -10.11 41.20 16.97
CA PHE A 66 -10.43 39.78 16.98
C PHE A 66 -11.33 39.38 15.80
N TYR A 67 -11.10 38.17 15.27
CA TYR A 67 -11.90 37.54 14.23
C TYR A 67 -12.34 36.14 14.67
N LYS A 68 -13.51 35.69 14.21
CA LYS A 68 -13.87 34.27 14.21
C LYS A 68 -13.71 33.72 12.79
N ILE A 69 -13.03 32.59 12.68
CA ILE A 69 -12.77 31.91 11.41
C ILE A 69 -13.43 30.54 11.44
N ARG A 70 -14.25 30.24 10.44
CA ARG A 70 -14.69 28.87 10.15
C ARG A 70 -13.77 28.28 9.09
N PHE A 71 -13.34 27.03 9.27
CA PHE A 71 -12.50 26.34 8.30
C PHE A 71 -13.11 24.99 7.92
N GLU A 72 -12.81 24.58 6.69
CA GLU A 72 -13.07 23.24 6.17
C GLU A 72 -11.82 22.73 5.46
N LEU A 73 -11.32 21.58 5.89
CA LEU A 73 -10.16 20.91 5.34
C LEU A 73 -10.57 19.53 4.85
N THR A 74 -10.07 19.13 3.69
CA THR A 74 -10.21 17.77 3.14
C THR A 74 -8.82 17.25 2.83
N GLY A 75 -8.43 16.11 3.39
CA GLY A 75 -7.18 15.42 3.03
C GLY A 75 -7.26 14.77 1.65
N GLY A 76 -6.11 14.57 0.99
CA GLY A 76 -6.05 13.86 -0.27
C GLY A 76 -6.46 12.39 -0.13
N ALA A 77 -7.20 11.85 -1.10
CA ALA A 77 -7.52 10.43 -1.14
C ALA A 77 -6.30 9.62 -1.59
N GLY A 78 -6.17 8.38 -1.12
CA GLY A 78 -5.16 7.44 -1.64
C GLY A 78 -5.51 7.00 -3.07
N GLY A 79 -4.49 6.60 -3.83
CA GLY A 79 -4.68 6.06 -5.18
C GLY A 79 -5.44 4.73 -5.17
N GLY A 80 -6.18 4.47 -6.24
CA GLY A 80 -6.86 3.21 -6.49
C GLY A 80 -6.44 2.59 -7.82
N GLY A 81 -6.83 1.34 -8.04
CA GLY A 81 -6.68 0.66 -9.32
C GLY A 81 -7.90 0.87 -10.24
N PHE A 82 -7.76 0.46 -11.50
CA PHE A 82 -8.82 0.52 -12.52
C PHE A 82 -10.08 -0.32 -12.19
N GLY A 83 -9.96 -1.29 -11.28
CA GLY A 83 -11.06 -2.14 -10.84
C GLY A 83 -11.58 -1.79 -9.45
N ASN A 84 -12.85 -2.13 -9.19
CA ASN A 84 -13.50 -1.95 -7.88
C ASN A 84 -12.87 -2.77 -6.73
N SER A 85 -11.90 -3.63 -7.05
CA SER A 85 -11.18 -4.48 -6.12
C SER A 85 -9.93 -3.83 -5.51
N SER A 86 -9.43 -2.71 -6.05
CA SER A 86 -8.17 -2.07 -5.61
C SER A 86 -8.43 -0.65 -5.10
N LEU A 87 -9.35 -0.49 -4.16
CA LEU A 87 -9.78 0.84 -3.69
C LEU A 87 -8.75 1.47 -2.75
N GLY A 88 -8.40 2.72 -3.03
CA GLY A 88 -7.73 3.61 -2.08
C GLY A 88 -8.67 4.05 -0.96
N GLY A 89 -8.08 4.62 0.08
CA GLY A 89 -8.81 5.19 1.20
C GLY A 89 -9.17 6.65 0.99
N SER A 90 -10.28 7.09 1.59
CA SER A 90 -10.70 8.50 1.59
C SER A 90 -9.81 9.32 2.52
N GLY A 91 -9.55 10.57 2.15
CA GLY A 91 -9.06 11.55 3.12
C GLY A 91 -10.10 11.85 4.19
N ALA A 92 -9.66 12.46 5.29
CA ALA A 92 -10.55 13.01 6.31
C ALA A 92 -11.12 14.36 5.87
N LYS A 93 -12.34 14.67 6.29
CA LYS A 93 -12.89 16.03 6.34
C LYS A 93 -12.78 16.53 7.77
N VAL A 94 -12.18 17.70 7.97
CA VAL A 94 -12.02 18.34 9.27
C VAL A 94 -12.58 19.75 9.20
N THR A 95 -13.51 20.08 10.10
CA THR A 95 -14.12 21.41 10.17
C THR A 95 -14.06 21.96 11.58
N GLY A 96 -14.20 23.27 11.72
CA GLY A 96 -14.29 23.90 13.02
C GLY A 96 -14.28 25.42 12.94
N VAL A 97 -14.39 26.04 14.10
CA VAL A 97 -14.33 27.49 14.28
C VAL A 97 -13.22 27.83 15.26
N VAL A 98 -12.41 28.84 14.95
CA VAL A 98 -11.33 29.31 15.82
C VAL A 98 -11.38 30.83 15.97
N GLY A 99 -11.09 31.29 17.18
CA GLY A 99 -10.90 32.69 17.49
C GLY A 99 -9.48 33.14 17.18
N VAL A 100 -9.34 34.27 16.47
CA VAL A 100 -8.04 34.76 15.98
C VAL A 100 -7.83 36.21 16.43
N PRO A 101 -6.87 36.47 17.32
CA PRO A 101 -6.46 37.84 17.64
C PRO A 101 -5.86 38.51 16.40
N GLY A 102 -6.28 39.74 16.12
CA GLY A 102 -5.72 40.55 15.04
C GLY A 102 -4.46 41.30 15.47
N PRO A 103 -3.47 41.50 14.56
CA PRO A 103 -3.34 40.92 13.23
C PRO A 103 -2.79 39.47 13.25
N ALA A 104 -3.07 38.70 12.19
CA ALA A 104 -2.61 37.31 12.07
C ALA A 104 -2.27 36.91 10.62
N THR A 105 -1.38 35.94 10.47
CA THR A 105 -1.09 35.27 9.19
C THR A 105 -1.84 33.94 9.14
N ILE A 106 -2.58 33.70 8.07
CA ILE A 106 -3.30 32.45 7.82
C ILE A 106 -2.55 31.71 6.71
N GLU A 107 -2.22 30.45 6.94
CA GLU A 107 -1.60 29.56 5.96
C GLU A 107 -2.49 28.33 5.78
N LEU A 108 -2.78 28.02 4.52
CA LEU A 108 -3.54 26.85 4.12
C LEU A 108 -2.68 25.93 3.27
N ILE A 109 -2.77 24.63 3.55
CA ILE A 109 -2.16 23.58 2.75
C ILE A 109 -3.25 22.58 2.40
N ALA A 110 -3.47 22.34 1.11
CA ALA A 110 -4.28 21.24 0.61
C ALA A 110 -3.37 20.09 0.19
N GLY A 111 -3.61 18.88 0.71
CA GLY A 111 -2.85 17.68 0.38
C GLY A 111 -3.26 17.07 -0.97
N GLY A 112 -2.29 16.73 -1.81
CA GLY A 112 -2.51 16.03 -3.07
C GLY A 112 -3.04 14.61 -2.88
N GLY A 113 -3.70 14.09 -3.91
CA GLY A 113 -4.14 12.69 -3.97
C GLY A 113 -2.97 11.70 -4.03
N GLY A 114 -3.28 10.40 -4.00
CA GLY A 114 -2.38 9.32 -4.37
C GLY A 114 -2.68 8.79 -5.77
N MET A 115 -1.86 7.85 -6.26
CA MET A 115 -2.02 7.30 -7.61
C MET A 115 -1.50 5.87 -7.77
N LEU A 116 -2.02 5.20 -8.80
CA LEU A 116 -1.36 4.10 -9.49
C LEU A 116 -0.67 4.66 -10.75
N GLU A 117 0.66 4.57 -10.82
CA GLU A 117 1.38 4.96 -12.03
C GLU A 117 1.39 3.80 -13.03
N VAL A 118 1.20 4.11 -14.32
CA VAL A 118 1.23 3.11 -15.38
C VAL A 118 2.07 3.56 -16.58
N ARG A 119 2.79 2.61 -17.18
CA ARG A 119 3.43 2.71 -18.48
C ARG A 119 2.57 1.95 -19.51
N GLY A 120 1.99 2.67 -20.46
CA GLY A 120 1.27 2.07 -21.59
C GLY A 120 2.22 1.41 -22.60
N TYR A 121 1.79 0.30 -23.20
CA TYR A 121 2.42 -0.32 -24.37
C TYR A 121 1.43 -0.28 -25.54
N GLY A 122 1.65 0.63 -26.49
CA GLY A 122 0.75 0.89 -27.61
C GLY A 122 0.43 2.37 -27.75
N ALA A 123 0.13 2.83 -28.96
CA ALA A 123 0.04 4.25 -29.27
C ALA A 123 -1.10 4.96 -28.52
N ASP A 124 -2.24 4.29 -28.25
CA ASP A 124 -3.46 4.99 -27.83
C ASP A 124 -4.40 4.22 -26.86
N ASN A 125 -4.08 2.99 -26.43
CA ASN A 125 -5.00 2.18 -25.58
C ASN A 125 -4.34 1.67 -24.29
N LEU A 126 -5.07 1.80 -23.17
CA LEU A 126 -4.78 1.18 -21.86
C LEU A 126 -5.12 -0.33 -21.81
N ASP A 127 -5.31 -0.97 -22.96
CA ASP A 127 -5.57 -2.42 -23.02
C ASP A 127 -4.35 -3.23 -22.58
N GLU A 128 -3.15 -2.64 -22.67
CA GLU A 128 -1.90 -3.25 -22.24
C GLU A 128 -1.00 -2.22 -21.54
N TYR A 129 -0.90 -2.33 -20.21
CA TYR A 129 -0.13 -1.40 -19.38
C TYR A 129 0.65 -2.13 -18.30
N ARG A 130 1.85 -1.63 -17.96
CA ARG A 130 2.59 -2.03 -16.76
C ARG A 130 2.37 -1.01 -15.66
N THR A 131 2.19 -1.47 -14.44
CA THR A 131 2.24 -0.56 -13.28
C THR A 131 3.68 -0.16 -12.99
N GLU A 132 3.88 1.02 -12.41
CA GLU A 132 5.20 1.52 -11.99
C GLU A 132 5.17 2.09 -10.58
N GLY A 133 6.36 2.39 -10.06
CA GLY A 133 6.49 3.14 -8.80
C GLY A 133 6.00 4.58 -8.95
N SER A 134 5.40 5.10 -7.88
CA SER A 134 4.80 6.44 -7.84
C SER A 134 5.14 7.17 -6.54
N GLN A 135 5.19 8.50 -6.57
CA GLN A 135 5.30 9.29 -5.35
C GLN A 135 3.94 9.33 -4.61
N GLY A 136 3.98 9.46 -3.29
CA GLY A 136 2.79 9.77 -2.51
C GLY A 136 2.35 11.22 -2.68
N GLY A 137 1.07 11.48 -2.40
CA GLY A 137 0.50 12.82 -2.45
C GLY A 137 1.22 13.77 -1.53
N ARG A 138 1.69 14.90 -2.07
CA ARG A 138 2.37 15.93 -1.27
C ARG A 138 1.38 16.66 -0.39
N GLY A 139 1.76 17.03 0.82
CA GLY A 139 0.86 17.74 1.74
C GLY A 139 1.60 18.41 2.88
N PHE A 140 0.87 18.66 3.97
CA PHE A 140 1.47 19.05 5.24
C PHE A 140 2.27 17.89 5.84
N GLY A 141 1.70 16.69 5.81
CA GLY A 141 2.40 15.41 5.82
C GLY A 141 2.19 14.72 4.48
N ASN A 142 3.26 14.17 3.91
CA ASN A 142 3.20 13.50 2.60
C ASN A 142 2.59 12.11 2.74
N GLY A 143 1.85 11.66 1.74
CA GLY A 143 1.53 10.25 1.57
C GLY A 143 2.79 9.42 1.30
N GLY A 144 2.74 8.14 1.64
CA GLY A 144 3.77 7.17 1.30
C GLY A 144 3.72 6.82 -0.18
N GLY A 145 4.88 6.75 -0.82
CA GLY A 145 5.03 6.35 -2.21
C GLY A 145 5.05 4.84 -2.40
N VAL A 146 5.14 4.44 -3.65
CA VAL A 146 5.39 3.06 -4.07
C VAL A 146 6.73 3.06 -4.79
N PRO A 147 7.79 2.45 -4.22
CA PRO A 147 9.12 2.53 -4.82
C PRO A 147 9.18 1.83 -6.17
N SER A 148 9.96 2.37 -7.12
CA SER A 148 10.21 1.79 -8.45
C SER A 148 11.16 0.57 -8.40
N SER A 149 10.85 -0.40 -7.53
CA SER A 149 11.65 -1.61 -7.33
C SER A 149 11.49 -2.59 -8.50
N ARG A 150 12.58 -2.92 -9.19
CA ARG A 150 12.62 -3.87 -10.32
C ARG A 150 13.04 -5.27 -9.87
N ILE A 151 12.91 -6.28 -10.74
CA ILE A 151 13.54 -7.60 -10.54
C ILE A 151 15.05 -7.39 -10.28
N PRO A 152 15.62 -7.93 -9.19
CA PRO A 152 17.02 -7.71 -8.85
C PRO A 152 17.99 -8.19 -9.95
N ASP A 153 19.08 -7.44 -10.17
CA ASP A 153 20.09 -7.75 -11.19
C ASP A 153 20.68 -9.15 -11.06
N ASP A 154 20.87 -9.66 -9.84
CA ASP A 154 21.40 -11.00 -9.60
C ASP A 154 20.40 -12.09 -10.01
N VAL A 155 19.10 -11.83 -9.82
CA VAL A 155 18.00 -12.70 -10.28
C VAL A 155 17.93 -12.66 -11.80
N MET A 156 17.96 -11.48 -12.41
CA MET A 156 18.00 -11.33 -13.87
C MET A 156 19.19 -12.07 -14.50
N LYS A 157 20.39 -11.96 -13.91
CA LYS A 157 21.56 -12.73 -14.37
C LYS A 157 21.36 -14.24 -14.29
N LYS A 158 20.67 -14.75 -13.26
CA LYS A 158 20.35 -16.18 -13.14
C LYS A 158 19.35 -16.62 -14.21
N LEU A 159 18.37 -15.77 -14.54
CA LEU A 159 17.38 -16.00 -15.58
C LEU A 159 18.02 -15.99 -16.98
N THR A 160 18.79 -14.95 -17.33
CA THR A 160 19.43 -14.82 -18.64
C THR A 160 20.38 -15.97 -18.97
N LYS A 161 21.01 -16.59 -17.95
CA LYS A 161 21.83 -17.79 -18.12
C LYS A 161 21.04 -19.01 -18.61
N ARG A 162 19.75 -19.09 -18.29
CA ARG A 162 18.86 -20.18 -18.70
C ARG A 162 18.04 -19.77 -19.91
N TRP A 163 17.51 -18.57 -19.94
CA TRP A 163 16.70 -18.07 -21.03
C TRP A 163 17.26 -16.73 -21.51
N VAL A 164 17.95 -16.74 -22.66
CA VAL A 164 18.69 -15.58 -23.17
C VAL A 164 17.80 -14.34 -23.41
N TRP A 165 16.52 -14.55 -23.76
CA TRP A 165 15.54 -13.48 -23.97
C TRP A 165 14.83 -13.00 -22.70
N ALA A 166 15.26 -13.46 -21.51
CA ALA A 166 14.70 -12.99 -20.23
C ALA A 166 14.82 -11.47 -20.06
N ALA A 167 15.89 -10.86 -20.59
CA ALA A 167 16.06 -9.41 -20.53
C ALA A 167 15.08 -8.65 -21.43
N ASP A 168 14.63 -9.26 -22.53
CA ASP A 168 13.70 -8.62 -23.47
C ASP A 168 12.30 -8.45 -22.87
N TRP A 169 11.98 -9.16 -21.78
CA TRP A 169 10.74 -9.00 -21.03
C TRP A 169 10.49 -7.54 -20.64
N ASP A 170 11.51 -6.75 -20.27
CA ASP A 170 11.30 -5.34 -19.87
C ASP A 170 10.78 -4.46 -21.02
N HIS A 171 11.10 -4.84 -22.26
CA HIS A 171 10.88 -4.00 -23.43
C HIS A 171 9.63 -4.36 -24.25
N GLY A 172 8.91 -5.42 -23.87
CA GLY A 172 7.74 -5.91 -24.61
C GLY A 172 6.39 -5.76 -23.89
N PRO A 173 5.27 -5.79 -24.64
CA PRO A 173 3.91 -5.91 -24.08
C PRO A 173 3.81 -7.16 -23.20
N HIS A 174 3.10 -7.09 -22.07
CA HIS A 174 3.02 -8.14 -21.02
C HIS A 174 2.95 -9.56 -21.58
N PRO A 175 4.08 -10.30 -21.63
CA PRO A 175 4.01 -11.68 -22.05
C PRO A 175 3.22 -12.52 -21.03
N LYS A 176 2.47 -13.54 -21.47
CA LYS A 176 1.85 -14.55 -20.58
C LYS A 176 2.89 -15.50 -19.93
N GLN A 177 4.08 -14.99 -19.61
CA GLN A 177 5.23 -15.74 -19.12
C GLN A 177 5.40 -15.45 -17.60
N PRO A 178 6.13 -16.28 -16.84
CA PRO A 178 6.29 -16.14 -15.40
C PRO A 178 7.26 -15.01 -15.03
N MET A 179 7.29 -13.92 -15.78
CA MET A 179 7.95 -12.68 -15.38
C MET A 179 6.86 -11.64 -15.18
N GLU A 180 6.90 -10.80 -14.14
CA GLU A 180 5.96 -9.67 -14.00
C GLU A 180 6.35 -8.79 -12.82
N GLU A 181 6.13 -7.48 -12.95
CA GLU A 181 6.34 -6.48 -11.90
C GLU A 181 5.04 -5.73 -11.66
N ILE A 182 4.50 -5.82 -10.45
CA ILE A 182 3.25 -5.16 -10.08
C ILE A 182 3.43 -4.23 -8.89
N TYR A 183 2.86 -3.04 -9.00
CA TYR A 183 2.98 -1.98 -8.00
C TYR A 183 1.60 -1.67 -7.43
N GLY A 184 1.54 -1.46 -6.12
CA GLY A 184 0.38 -0.93 -5.41
C GLY A 184 0.14 0.55 -5.73
N CYS A 185 -0.75 1.18 -4.97
CA CYS A 185 -1.06 2.59 -5.13
C CYS A 185 -0.42 3.42 -4.01
N SER A 186 -0.08 4.67 -4.30
CA SER A 186 0.46 5.59 -3.28
C SER A 186 -0.64 6.18 -2.40
N GLY A 187 -0.26 6.61 -1.19
CA GLY A 187 -1.17 7.29 -0.25
C GLY A 187 -1.35 8.77 -0.56
N GLY A 188 -2.43 9.36 -0.06
CA GLY A 188 -2.73 10.78 -0.17
C GLY A 188 -2.02 11.64 0.89
N GLY A 189 -1.78 12.90 0.57
CA GLY A 189 -1.21 13.90 1.49
C GLY A 189 -2.26 14.50 2.43
N SER A 190 -1.82 15.00 3.59
CA SER A 190 -2.70 15.72 4.51
C SER A 190 -2.84 17.20 4.18
N SER A 191 -3.99 17.76 4.55
CA SER A 191 -4.29 19.20 4.49
C SER A 191 -4.16 19.83 5.87
N ALA A 192 -3.82 21.11 5.95
CA ALA A 192 -3.64 21.80 7.21
C ALA A 192 -4.07 23.28 7.16
N LEU A 193 -4.45 23.79 8.33
CA LEU A 193 -4.60 25.22 8.63
C LEU A 193 -3.58 25.59 9.69
N LEU A 194 -2.78 26.61 9.40
CA LEU A 194 -1.87 27.23 10.33
C LEU A 194 -2.23 28.70 10.52
N ILE A 195 -2.13 29.19 11.76
CA ILE A 195 -2.32 30.59 12.10
C ILE A 195 -1.09 31.06 12.86
N ASN A 196 -0.40 32.08 12.34
CA ASN A 196 0.89 32.55 12.87
C ASN A 196 1.94 31.43 13.02
N GLY A 197 1.89 30.42 12.15
CA GLY A 197 2.75 29.23 12.21
C GLY A 197 2.32 28.17 13.24
N GLU A 198 1.28 28.41 14.04
CA GLU A 198 0.69 27.40 14.92
C GLU A 198 -0.31 26.54 14.13
N VAL A 199 -0.21 25.22 14.27
CA VAL A 199 -1.13 24.28 13.62
C VAL A 199 -2.47 24.28 14.34
N ILE A 200 -3.53 24.67 13.64
CA ILE A 200 -4.89 24.69 14.17
C ILE A 200 -5.62 23.40 13.85
N ALA A 201 -5.43 22.86 12.64
CA ALA A 201 -6.10 21.64 12.21
C ALA A 201 -5.28 20.90 11.15
N VAL A 202 -5.40 19.58 11.15
CA VAL A 202 -4.83 18.69 10.12
C VAL A 202 -5.92 17.69 9.71
N ALA A 203 -6.18 17.59 8.41
CA ALA A 203 -7.03 16.56 7.82
C ALA A 203 -6.16 15.46 7.20
N GLY A 204 -6.20 14.26 7.79
CA GLY A 204 -5.38 13.13 7.35
C GLY A 204 -5.69 12.67 5.92
N GLY A 205 -4.65 12.27 5.18
CA GLY A 205 -4.76 11.66 3.86
C GLY A 205 -5.17 10.18 3.93
N GLY A 206 -5.80 9.69 2.88
CA GLY A 206 -6.18 8.28 2.74
C GLY A 206 -5.00 7.39 2.37
N GLY A 207 -5.05 6.11 2.77
CA GLY A 207 -4.03 5.13 2.37
C GLY A 207 -4.21 4.65 0.94
N GLY A 208 -3.12 4.33 0.24
CA GLY A 208 -3.14 3.79 -1.11
C GLY A 208 -3.68 2.36 -1.15
N GLY A 209 -4.45 2.02 -2.18
CA GLY A 209 -4.93 0.67 -2.44
C GLY A 209 -3.80 -0.31 -2.77
N ALA A 210 -4.13 -1.60 -2.80
CA ALA A 210 -3.23 -2.64 -3.25
C ALA A 210 -3.65 -3.20 -4.61
N THR A 211 -2.67 -3.61 -5.40
CA THR A 211 -2.88 -4.31 -6.67
C THR A 211 -2.72 -5.82 -6.44
N ARG A 212 -3.47 -6.65 -7.16
CA ARG A 212 -3.26 -8.10 -7.22
C ARG A 212 -2.54 -8.42 -8.53
N ALA A 213 -1.58 -9.33 -8.46
CA ALA A 213 -1.01 -9.94 -9.64
C ALA A 213 -1.57 -11.34 -9.84
N THR A 214 -2.06 -11.61 -11.05
CA THR A 214 -2.60 -12.88 -11.51
C THR A 214 -1.61 -14.02 -11.25
N MET A 215 -2.13 -15.17 -10.84
CA MET A 215 -1.33 -16.37 -10.60
C MET A 215 -1.07 -17.11 -11.90
N PHE A 216 0.21 -17.25 -12.23
CA PHE A 216 0.63 -18.12 -13.30
C PHE A 216 0.93 -19.47 -12.68
N THR A 217 0.12 -20.48 -13.00
CA THR A 217 0.68 -21.83 -13.15
C THR A 217 1.30 -21.89 -14.54
N THR A 218 2.36 -22.66 -14.74
CA THR A 218 2.83 -22.96 -16.09
C THR A 218 1.66 -23.53 -16.89
N GLU A 219 1.17 -22.77 -17.87
CA GLU A 219 0.06 -23.21 -18.71
C GLU A 219 0.48 -24.51 -19.42
N PRO A 220 -0.40 -25.52 -19.48
CA PRO A 220 -0.09 -26.68 -20.27
C PRO A 220 0.03 -26.32 -21.75
N ASP A 221 0.87 -27.08 -22.47
CA ASP A 221 0.90 -27.01 -23.93
C ASP A 221 -0.49 -27.36 -24.50
N PRO A 222 -0.93 -26.73 -25.61
CA PRO A 222 -2.20 -27.06 -26.24
C PRO A 222 -2.38 -28.55 -26.52
N ASP A 223 -1.28 -29.25 -26.81
CA ASP A 223 -1.22 -30.71 -26.87
C ASP A 223 -0.78 -31.25 -25.50
N HIS A 224 -1.70 -31.82 -24.73
CA HIS A 224 -1.41 -32.41 -23.42
C HIS A 224 -2.24 -33.67 -23.12
N TYR A 225 -1.85 -34.42 -22.09
CA TYR A 225 -2.61 -35.59 -21.64
C TYR A 225 -3.84 -35.16 -20.83
N PRO A 226 -4.98 -35.87 -20.96
CA PRO A 226 -6.18 -35.52 -20.21
C PRO A 226 -5.97 -35.64 -18.69
N GLY A 227 -6.82 -34.98 -17.91
CA GLY A 227 -6.82 -35.08 -16.45
C GLY A 227 -5.72 -34.26 -15.76
N ILE A 228 -5.29 -33.15 -16.38
CA ILE A 228 -4.37 -32.20 -15.73
C ILE A 228 -4.98 -31.69 -14.42
N VAL A 229 -4.19 -31.78 -13.36
CA VAL A 229 -4.51 -31.15 -12.07
C VAL A 229 -4.49 -29.64 -12.19
N ASP A 230 -5.61 -28.98 -11.87
CA ASP A 230 -5.73 -27.53 -11.86
C ASP A 230 -5.09 -26.92 -10.62
N ALA A 231 -3.79 -26.65 -10.69
CA ALA A 231 -2.99 -26.12 -9.60
C ALA A 231 -3.03 -24.57 -9.47
N ARG A 232 -3.98 -23.90 -10.14
CA ARG A 232 -4.14 -22.44 -10.02
C ARG A 232 -4.65 -22.05 -8.64
N MET A 233 -4.66 -20.76 -8.37
CA MET A 233 -5.32 -20.22 -7.19
C MET A 233 -6.78 -19.91 -7.51
N ILE A 234 -7.62 -19.90 -6.49
CA ILE A 234 -9.05 -19.68 -6.60
C ILE A 234 -9.34 -18.30 -7.21
N GLY A 235 -10.19 -18.27 -8.23
CA GLY A 235 -10.72 -17.05 -8.82
C GLY A 235 -12.04 -16.59 -8.17
N PRO A 236 -12.54 -15.40 -8.56
CA PRO A 236 -13.77 -14.81 -8.00
C PRO A 236 -15.02 -15.65 -8.27
N GLU A 237 -14.97 -16.62 -9.19
CA GLU A 237 -16.07 -17.56 -9.46
C GLU A 237 -16.41 -18.47 -8.27
N ASN A 238 -15.48 -18.67 -7.33
CA ASN A 238 -15.71 -19.49 -6.15
C ASN A 238 -16.34 -18.66 -5.02
N GLN A 239 -17.64 -18.87 -4.78
CA GLN A 239 -18.40 -18.11 -3.79
C GLN A 239 -18.06 -18.46 -2.33
N THR A 240 -17.43 -19.61 -2.08
CA THR A 240 -17.09 -20.06 -0.72
C THR A 240 -15.73 -19.56 -0.24
N HIS A 241 -14.79 -19.38 -1.16
CA HIS A 241 -13.43 -18.88 -0.89
C HIS A 241 -13.00 -17.84 -1.92
N PRO A 242 -13.76 -16.73 -2.10
CA PRO A 242 -13.38 -15.71 -3.05
C PRO A 242 -12.07 -15.03 -2.60
N PRO A 243 -11.18 -14.65 -3.55
CA PRO A 243 -10.03 -13.83 -3.21
C PRO A 243 -10.48 -12.52 -2.57
N VAL A 244 -9.75 -12.08 -1.53
CA VAL A 244 -10.04 -10.85 -0.81
C VAL A 244 -8.95 -9.84 -1.09
N HIS A 245 -9.34 -8.69 -1.64
CA HIS A 245 -8.41 -7.61 -1.92
C HIS A 245 -8.24 -6.69 -0.72
N SER A 246 -7.00 -6.26 -0.48
CA SER A 246 -6.70 -5.26 0.54
C SER A 246 -7.10 -3.87 0.05
N VAL A 247 -7.82 -3.13 0.90
CA VAL A 247 -8.39 -1.80 0.64
C VAL A 247 -7.73 -0.78 1.56
N GLY A 248 -7.43 0.40 1.01
CA GLY A 248 -6.79 1.49 1.75
C GLY A 248 -7.61 2.00 2.92
N GLY A 249 -6.93 2.32 4.03
CA GLY A 249 -7.55 2.91 5.21
C GLY A 249 -8.06 4.33 4.93
N SER A 250 -9.24 4.68 5.47
CA SER A 250 -9.87 5.99 5.29
C SER A 250 -9.77 6.86 6.55
N GLY A 251 -9.67 8.18 6.38
CA GLY A 251 -9.79 9.15 7.47
C GLY A 251 -11.26 9.35 7.85
N GLU A 252 -11.65 8.93 9.05
CA GLU A 252 -13.04 9.11 9.55
C GLU A 252 -13.10 9.70 10.96
N ARG A 253 -11.97 9.69 11.66
CA ARG A 253 -11.83 10.04 13.07
C ARG A 253 -10.44 10.64 13.29
N ALA A 254 -10.15 11.05 14.52
CA ALA A 254 -8.81 11.56 14.89
C ALA A 254 -7.69 10.55 14.59
N ARG A 255 -7.92 9.25 14.81
CA ARG A 255 -7.05 8.18 14.30
C ARG A 255 -7.55 7.77 12.91
N GLY A 256 -6.62 7.69 11.95
CA GLY A 256 -6.89 7.16 10.62
C GLY A 256 -7.33 5.69 10.67
N GLY A 257 -8.12 5.26 9.69
CA GLY A 257 -8.52 3.87 9.54
C GLY A 257 -7.36 2.96 9.15
N ASP A 258 -7.41 1.72 9.61
CA ASP A 258 -6.51 0.66 9.18
C ASP A 258 -6.92 0.16 7.79
N ALA A 259 -5.96 -0.27 6.97
CA ALA A 259 -6.24 -1.00 5.74
C ALA A 259 -6.73 -2.44 6.04
N THR A 260 -7.49 -3.00 5.10
CA THR A 260 -8.02 -4.37 5.24
C THR A 260 -6.97 -5.42 4.90
N ILE A 261 -7.23 -6.68 5.27
CA ILE A 261 -6.37 -7.82 4.98
C ILE A 261 -6.63 -8.32 3.56
N GLY A 262 -5.58 -8.71 2.84
CA GLY A 262 -5.67 -9.43 1.56
C GLY A 262 -5.54 -10.95 1.75
N ARG A 263 -6.29 -11.76 0.97
CA ARG A 263 -6.26 -13.23 1.03
C ARG A 263 -6.39 -13.90 -0.34
N GLU A 264 -5.65 -14.98 -0.50
CA GLU A 264 -5.69 -15.86 -1.69
C GLU A 264 -5.64 -17.33 -1.27
N TYR A 265 -6.20 -18.21 -2.10
CA TYR A 265 -6.38 -19.64 -1.80
C TYR A 265 -5.93 -20.52 -2.96
N TYR A 266 -5.31 -21.66 -2.69
CA TYR A 266 -5.01 -22.65 -3.74
C TYR A 266 -6.27 -23.45 -4.11
N ALA A 267 -6.53 -23.67 -5.40
CA ALA A 267 -7.79 -24.28 -5.86
C ALA A 267 -7.96 -25.74 -5.44
N GLN A 268 -6.87 -26.51 -5.44
CA GLN A 268 -6.91 -27.93 -5.04
C GLN A 268 -6.95 -28.13 -3.52
N ASP A 269 -6.53 -27.13 -2.74
CA ASP A 269 -6.60 -27.18 -1.28
C ASP A 269 -6.83 -25.77 -0.71
N PRO A 270 -8.11 -25.36 -0.56
CA PRO A 270 -8.46 -24.03 -0.05
C PRO A 270 -8.02 -23.79 1.40
N ASN A 271 -7.56 -24.81 2.13
CA ASN A 271 -6.99 -24.62 3.47
C ASN A 271 -5.59 -24.00 3.39
N ILE A 272 -4.91 -24.14 2.24
CA ILE A 272 -3.67 -23.44 1.95
C ILE A 272 -4.03 -22.04 1.48
N GLN A 273 -3.91 -21.08 2.41
CA GLN A 273 -4.17 -19.67 2.16
C GLN A 273 -2.90 -18.82 2.29
N LEU A 274 -2.80 -17.80 1.44
CA LEU A 274 -1.83 -16.73 1.53
C LEU A 274 -2.52 -15.51 2.13
N THR A 275 -1.85 -14.79 3.02
CA THR A 275 -2.41 -13.62 3.71
C THR A 275 -1.37 -12.51 3.79
N VAL A 276 -1.81 -11.29 3.55
CA VAL A 276 -1.01 -10.08 3.80
C VAL A 276 -1.83 -9.06 4.58
N GLU A 277 -1.17 -8.45 5.55
CA GLU A 277 -1.79 -7.40 6.37
C GLU A 277 -1.66 -6.04 5.68
N GLY A 278 -2.74 -5.26 5.77
CA GLY A 278 -2.72 -3.84 5.46
C GLY A 278 -2.01 -3.03 6.55
N GLY A 279 -1.54 -1.83 6.18
CA GLY A 279 -0.97 -0.87 7.11
C GLY A 279 -1.99 -0.34 8.12
N LYS A 280 -1.53 0.01 9.31
CA LYS A 280 -2.36 0.61 10.36
C LYS A 280 -2.45 2.13 10.17
N GLY A 281 -3.58 2.70 10.54
CA GLY A 281 -3.79 4.14 10.53
C GLY A 281 -3.04 4.83 11.66
N GLY A 282 -2.45 5.99 11.36
CA GLY A 282 -1.78 6.85 12.33
C GLY A 282 -2.76 7.67 13.16
N GLY A 283 -2.30 8.20 14.29
CA GLY A 283 -3.13 9.06 15.15
C GLY A 283 -2.45 9.47 16.44
N ASN A 284 -2.95 10.54 17.05
CA ASN A 284 -2.39 11.12 18.28
C ASN A 284 -0.89 11.44 18.14
N GLY A 285 -0.44 11.80 16.93
CA GLY A 285 0.95 12.10 16.63
C GLY A 285 1.86 10.87 16.56
N ILE A 286 1.30 9.66 16.62
CA ILE A 286 2.03 8.41 16.45
C ILE A 286 1.73 7.85 15.07
N GLY A 287 2.79 7.52 14.33
CA GLY A 287 2.70 6.86 13.04
C GLY A 287 2.10 5.46 13.17
N GLY A 288 1.24 5.10 12.22
CA GLY A 288 0.67 3.77 12.11
C GLY A 288 1.75 2.74 11.80
N ALA A 289 1.64 1.56 12.41
CA ALA A 289 2.52 0.44 12.08
C ALA A 289 2.29 -0.02 10.64
N GLY A 290 3.34 -0.48 9.96
CA GLY A 290 3.20 -1.17 8.69
C GLY A 290 2.53 -2.54 8.86
N GLY A 291 2.07 -3.12 7.75
CA GLY A 291 1.52 -4.46 7.72
C GLY A 291 2.51 -5.48 8.29
N ALA A 292 2.04 -6.41 9.12
CA ALA A 292 2.90 -7.43 9.71
C ALA A 292 3.54 -8.32 8.62
N LYS A 293 4.75 -8.80 8.89
CA LYS A 293 5.49 -9.65 7.94
C LYS A 293 4.67 -10.93 7.61
N PRO A 294 4.33 -11.18 6.34
CA PRO A 294 3.62 -12.39 5.94
C PRO A 294 4.48 -13.64 6.11
N THR A 295 3.85 -14.78 6.38
CA THR A 295 4.53 -16.08 6.38
C THR A 295 4.77 -16.54 4.94
N VAL A 296 5.99 -16.97 4.64
CA VAL A 296 6.31 -17.70 3.42
C VAL A 296 6.09 -19.18 3.69
N LEU A 297 5.33 -19.85 2.82
CA LEU A 297 5.09 -21.29 2.93
C LEU A 297 6.33 -22.06 2.47
N THR A 298 6.64 -23.14 3.17
CA THR A 298 7.75 -24.08 2.89
C THR A 298 7.28 -25.52 3.05
N GLY A 299 8.03 -26.48 2.53
CA GLY A 299 7.68 -27.91 2.65
C GLY A 299 6.62 -28.38 1.67
N THR A 300 6.17 -29.61 1.88
CA THR A 300 5.21 -30.33 1.04
C THR A 300 3.96 -30.63 1.87
N PRO A 301 2.98 -29.70 1.94
CA PRO A 301 1.83 -29.83 2.83
C PRO A 301 0.88 -30.97 2.47
N ASN A 302 0.86 -31.39 1.20
CA ASN A 302 0.00 -32.44 0.68
C ASN A 302 0.66 -33.11 -0.54
N ASP A 303 -0.03 -34.04 -1.18
CA ASP A 303 0.41 -34.77 -2.38
C ASP A 303 0.30 -33.96 -3.69
N ILE A 304 -0.15 -32.69 -3.61
CA ILE A 304 -0.37 -31.83 -4.77
C ILE A 304 0.68 -30.74 -4.87
N PHE A 305 1.00 -30.07 -3.77
CA PHE A 305 1.86 -28.89 -3.75
C PHE A 305 3.13 -29.12 -2.95
N SER A 306 4.20 -28.49 -3.40
CA SER A 306 5.40 -28.26 -2.60
C SER A 306 5.90 -26.85 -2.80
N PHE A 307 6.37 -26.22 -1.72
CA PHE A 307 6.94 -24.89 -1.74
C PHE A 307 8.48 -24.90 -1.71
N ASP A 308 9.07 -26.10 -1.68
CA ASP A 308 10.51 -26.29 -1.70
C ASP A 308 11.01 -26.65 -3.10
N SER A 309 12.27 -26.26 -3.36
CA SER A 309 12.98 -26.63 -4.59
C SER A 309 13.16 -28.15 -4.69
N GLN A 310 12.82 -28.72 -5.84
CA GLN A 310 12.96 -30.15 -6.12
C GLN A 310 12.90 -30.41 -7.62
N ASN A 311 13.13 -31.66 -8.03
CA ASN A 311 13.03 -32.05 -9.45
C ASN A 311 13.90 -31.15 -10.36
N LYS A 312 15.11 -30.77 -9.91
CA LYS A 312 16.00 -29.80 -10.57
C LYS A 312 15.34 -28.43 -10.87
N GLN A 313 14.21 -28.11 -10.26
CA GLN A 313 13.54 -26.83 -10.35
C GLN A 313 13.75 -26.08 -9.04
N VAL A 314 14.29 -24.87 -9.15
CA VAL A 314 14.58 -24.00 -8.00
C VAL A 314 13.42 -23.06 -7.81
N LEU A 315 12.93 -22.97 -6.58
CA LEU A 315 11.94 -22.00 -6.15
C LEU A 315 12.56 -21.03 -5.15
N TYR A 316 12.16 -19.77 -5.29
CA TYR A 316 12.39 -18.75 -4.28
C TYR A 316 11.09 -18.00 -4.02
N SER A 317 10.84 -17.74 -2.74
CA SER A 317 9.70 -17.01 -2.22
C SER A 317 10.20 -16.03 -1.18
N SER A 318 9.58 -14.86 -1.07
CA SER A 318 9.94 -13.89 -0.06
C SER A 318 8.73 -13.10 0.42
N SER A 319 8.90 -12.47 1.58
CA SER A 319 7.92 -11.57 2.16
C SER A 319 8.58 -10.44 2.91
N THR A 320 7.90 -9.30 2.97
CA THR A 320 8.40 -8.07 3.60
C THR A 320 7.29 -7.43 4.43
N ALA A 321 7.62 -7.02 5.66
CA ALA A 321 6.71 -6.23 6.50
C ALA A 321 6.57 -4.83 5.93
N GLY A 322 5.39 -4.21 6.09
CA GLY A 322 5.20 -2.82 5.73
C GLY A 322 6.04 -1.87 6.57
N ASN A 323 6.29 -0.68 6.03
CA ASN A 323 6.96 0.40 6.73
C ASN A 323 5.97 1.17 7.62
N PRO A 324 6.38 1.60 8.83
CA PRO A 324 5.56 2.48 9.64
C PRO A 324 5.49 3.90 9.03
N GLY A 325 4.39 4.60 9.31
CA GLY A 325 4.33 6.04 9.10
C GLY A 325 5.19 6.80 10.13
N THR A 326 5.47 8.08 9.87
CA THR A 326 6.25 8.91 10.80
C THR A 326 5.35 9.62 11.82
N ASN A 327 5.95 10.01 12.95
CA ASN A 327 5.29 10.68 14.07
C ASN A 327 5.13 12.20 13.83
N GLY A 328 4.30 12.85 14.64
CA GLY A 328 4.13 14.31 14.70
C GLY A 328 2.97 14.87 13.90
N LEU A 329 2.78 16.19 13.96
CA LEU A 329 1.74 16.92 13.22
C LEU A 329 1.91 16.84 11.69
N GLN A 330 3.15 16.70 11.24
CA GLN A 330 3.57 16.50 9.84
C GLN A 330 4.03 15.06 9.61
N GLY A 331 3.26 14.08 10.08
CA GLY A 331 3.56 12.66 9.89
C GLY A 331 3.41 12.26 8.41
N ASN A 332 4.43 11.66 7.85
CA ASN A 332 4.43 11.09 6.51
C ASN A 332 3.90 9.65 6.54
N GLY A 333 3.19 9.26 5.50
CA GLY A 333 2.83 7.87 5.27
C GLY A 333 4.06 6.98 5.06
N GLY A 334 3.97 5.72 5.47
CA GLY A 334 5.01 4.73 5.18
C GLY A 334 5.02 4.37 3.70
N ASP A 335 6.21 4.28 3.10
CA ASP A 335 6.37 3.85 1.71
C ASP A 335 6.06 2.35 1.56
N GLY A 336 5.52 1.96 0.41
CA GLY A 336 5.29 0.58 0.03
C GLY A 336 6.57 -0.26 0.09
N VAL A 337 6.41 -1.57 0.26
CA VAL A 337 7.51 -2.54 0.33
C VAL A 337 7.40 -3.59 -0.75
N MET A 338 8.55 -4.08 -1.19
CA MET A 338 8.68 -5.07 -2.26
C MET A 338 8.80 -6.50 -1.70
N SER A 339 8.23 -7.47 -2.40
CA SER A 339 8.65 -8.88 -2.34
C SER A 339 8.93 -9.42 -3.74
N VAL A 340 9.78 -10.46 -3.81
CA VAL A 340 10.16 -11.12 -5.05
C VAL A 340 10.07 -12.64 -4.93
N SER A 341 9.57 -13.30 -5.96
CA SER A 341 9.68 -14.74 -6.18
C SER A 341 10.41 -15.00 -7.48
N TYR A 342 11.09 -16.13 -7.59
CA TYR A 342 11.64 -16.58 -8.87
C TYR A 342 11.66 -18.09 -8.95
N GLN A 343 11.60 -18.60 -10.17
CA GLN A 343 11.71 -20.01 -10.48
C GLN A 343 12.75 -20.22 -11.56
N LEU A 344 13.55 -21.27 -11.42
CA LEU A 344 14.61 -21.60 -12.38
C LEU A 344 14.57 -23.09 -12.71
N ASP A 345 14.76 -23.41 -13.99
CA ASP A 345 14.95 -24.78 -14.45
C ASP A 345 16.45 -25.13 -14.51
N ASN A 346 16.87 -26.17 -13.79
CA ASN A 346 18.23 -26.71 -13.83
C ASN A 346 18.33 -28.07 -14.53
N HIS A 347 17.29 -28.49 -15.26
CA HIS A 347 17.45 -29.60 -16.21
C HIS A 347 18.49 -29.22 -17.28
N ASP A 348 19.28 -30.21 -17.72
CA ASP A 348 20.34 -29.94 -18.69
C ASP A 348 19.75 -29.70 -20.10
N GLY A 349 19.80 -28.44 -20.53
CA GLY A 349 19.30 -27.96 -21.82
C GLY A 349 20.03 -28.50 -23.05
N PHE A 350 21.19 -29.17 -22.88
CA PHE A 350 21.98 -29.76 -23.96
C PHE A 350 21.90 -31.30 -24.01
N SER A 351 21.10 -31.89 -23.12
CA SER A 351 20.87 -33.34 -23.04
C SER A 351 19.45 -33.73 -23.48
N GLY A 352 19.08 -35.01 -23.32
CA GLY A 352 17.70 -35.47 -23.49
C GLY A 352 16.68 -34.76 -22.57
N GLU A 353 17.12 -34.14 -21.46
CA GLU A 353 16.28 -33.34 -20.56
C GLU A 353 15.95 -31.94 -21.11
N GLY A 354 16.66 -31.50 -22.16
CA GLY A 354 16.41 -30.23 -22.86
C GLY A 354 15.14 -30.25 -23.71
N TYR A 355 14.46 -31.39 -23.80
CA TYR A 355 13.23 -31.57 -24.57
C TYR A 355 12.12 -32.15 -23.68
N GLU A 356 10.87 -31.84 -24.03
CA GLU A 356 9.70 -32.58 -23.56
C GLU A 356 9.10 -33.29 -24.78
N THR A 357 8.93 -34.61 -24.69
CA THR A 357 8.29 -35.40 -25.75
C THR A 357 6.87 -35.72 -25.34
N LEU A 358 5.91 -35.17 -26.08
CA LEU A 358 4.50 -35.40 -25.88
C LEU A 358 4.02 -36.42 -26.92
N ARG A 359 3.72 -37.64 -26.49
CA ARG A 359 3.13 -38.65 -27.37
C ARG A 359 1.66 -38.31 -27.61
N ARG A 360 1.26 -38.25 -28.88
CA ARG A 360 -0.13 -37.94 -29.22
C ARG A 360 -1.04 -39.11 -28.83
N PRO A 361 -2.35 -38.86 -28.62
CA PRO A 361 -3.32 -39.90 -28.27
C PRO A 361 -3.39 -41.07 -29.28
N ASP A 362 -2.91 -40.88 -30.51
CA ASP A 362 -2.83 -41.92 -31.55
C ASP A 362 -1.73 -42.98 -31.31
N GLY A 363 -0.86 -42.77 -30.31
CA GLY A 363 0.22 -43.67 -29.92
C GLY A 363 1.35 -43.81 -30.95
N ARG A 364 1.32 -43.08 -32.07
CA ARG A 364 2.26 -43.23 -33.19
C ARG A 364 3.04 -41.95 -33.48
N THR A 365 2.47 -40.79 -33.16
CA THR A 365 3.10 -39.50 -33.40
C THR A 365 3.54 -38.85 -32.08
N HIS A 366 4.62 -38.08 -32.14
CA HIS A 366 5.19 -37.40 -30.98
C HIS A 366 5.44 -35.93 -31.34
N LYS A 367 5.19 -35.02 -30.40
CA LYS A 367 5.58 -33.61 -30.46
C LYS A 367 6.80 -33.40 -29.58
N TYR A 368 7.86 -32.86 -30.17
CA TYR A 368 9.05 -32.46 -29.43
C TYR A 368 8.96 -30.98 -29.10
N LEU A 369 8.93 -30.66 -27.80
CA LEU A 369 9.07 -29.30 -27.31
C LEU A 369 10.55 -29.06 -27.03
N SER A 370 11.16 -28.16 -27.81
CA SER A 370 12.57 -27.79 -27.64
C SER A 370 12.78 -26.95 -26.40
N TYR A 371 14.03 -26.90 -25.92
CA TYR A 371 14.41 -26.03 -24.82
C TYR A 371 13.93 -24.58 -25.00
N TYR A 372 14.03 -24.02 -26.21
CA TYR A 372 13.55 -22.68 -26.51
C TYR A 372 12.04 -22.50 -26.31
N HIS A 373 11.25 -23.55 -26.51
CA HIS A 373 9.83 -23.54 -26.19
C HIS A 373 9.60 -23.60 -24.67
N LEU A 374 10.39 -24.40 -23.95
CA LEU A 374 10.21 -24.69 -22.52
C LEU A 374 10.74 -23.59 -21.60
N ALA A 375 11.91 -23.05 -21.91
CA ALA A 375 12.63 -22.11 -21.08
C ALA A 375 11.79 -20.92 -20.57
N PRO A 376 10.97 -20.23 -21.38
CA PRO A 376 10.15 -19.12 -20.91
C PRO A 376 9.05 -19.54 -19.93
N TYR A 377 8.66 -20.80 -19.84
CA TYR A 377 7.60 -21.28 -18.94
C TYR A 377 8.08 -21.68 -17.54
N PHE A 378 9.37 -22.00 -17.42
CA PHE A 378 9.98 -22.53 -16.19
C PHE A 378 11.04 -21.62 -15.59
N ASN A 379 11.37 -20.53 -16.27
CA ASN A 379 12.33 -19.54 -15.80
C ASN A 379 11.66 -18.17 -15.74
N GLY A 380 11.50 -17.64 -14.54
CA GLY A 380 10.83 -16.37 -14.34
C GLY A 380 11.07 -15.76 -12.96
N ALA A 381 10.75 -14.48 -12.83
CA ALA A 381 10.78 -13.76 -11.56
C ALA A 381 9.61 -12.78 -11.49
N GLN A 382 9.00 -12.72 -10.31
CA GLN A 382 7.82 -11.89 -10.11
C GLN A 382 7.99 -10.98 -8.90
N VAL A 383 7.65 -9.71 -9.09
CA VAL A 383 7.71 -8.67 -8.08
C VAL A 383 6.31 -8.18 -7.76
N ILE A 384 6.08 -7.89 -6.50
CA ILE A 384 4.96 -7.07 -6.07
C ILE A 384 5.41 -6.02 -5.05
N VAL A 385 4.86 -4.80 -5.16
CA VAL A 385 5.08 -3.72 -4.22
C VAL A 385 3.76 -3.33 -3.56
N SER A 386 3.75 -3.15 -2.24
CA SER A 386 2.55 -2.82 -1.47
C SER A 386 2.11 -1.37 -1.59
N GLY A 387 0.89 -1.07 -1.13
CA GLY A 387 0.35 0.29 -1.11
C GLY A 387 0.94 1.15 0.01
N GLY A 388 1.12 2.44 -0.27
CA GLY A 388 1.66 3.44 0.66
C GLY A 388 0.64 3.98 1.65
N GLY A 389 1.07 4.38 2.85
CA GLY A 389 0.19 4.97 3.88
C GLY A 389 -0.18 6.44 3.60
N GLY A 390 -1.22 6.98 4.22
CA GLY A 390 -1.60 8.40 4.11
C GLY A 390 -0.83 9.32 5.06
N GLY A 391 -0.61 10.58 4.68
CA GLY A 391 0.01 11.61 5.56
C GLY A 391 -0.95 12.15 6.62
N GLY A 392 -0.48 12.71 7.74
CA GLY A 392 -1.35 13.26 8.79
C GLY A 392 -0.70 13.49 10.17
N TYR A 393 -1.52 13.68 11.20
CA TYR A 393 -1.08 13.75 12.61
C TYR A 393 -0.72 12.35 13.13
N GLY A 394 0.50 11.93 12.78
CA GLY A 394 0.88 10.52 12.68
C GLY A 394 0.46 9.99 11.30
N GLY A 395 1.43 9.68 10.44
CA GLY A 395 1.14 9.11 9.12
C GLY A 395 0.71 7.64 9.23
N GLY A 396 -0.06 7.13 8.26
CA GLY A 396 -0.41 5.72 8.18
C GLY A 396 0.76 4.84 7.76
N GLY A 397 0.78 3.58 8.19
CA GLY A 397 1.76 2.59 7.71
C GLY A 397 1.42 2.06 6.32
N SER A 398 2.40 1.52 5.60
CA SER A 398 2.17 0.80 4.33
C SER A 398 1.74 -0.64 4.57
N GLY A 399 1.17 -1.27 3.54
CA GLY A 399 0.87 -2.69 3.57
C GLY A 399 2.11 -3.58 3.49
N ALA A 400 1.96 -4.86 3.82
CA ALA A 400 3.01 -5.86 3.61
C ALA A 400 3.02 -6.41 2.17
N ALA A 401 4.07 -7.14 1.80
CA ALA A 401 4.18 -7.80 0.49
C ALA A 401 4.59 -9.27 0.62
N LEU A 402 4.02 -10.13 -0.22
CA LEU A 402 4.32 -11.56 -0.30
C LEU A 402 4.40 -12.02 -1.76
N SER A 403 5.47 -12.73 -2.09
CA SER A 403 5.65 -13.45 -3.35
C SER A 403 5.96 -14.92 -3.04
N GLN A 404 5.05 -15.82 -3.41
CA GLN A 404 5.12 -17.25 -3.15
C GLN A 404 5.27 -18.03 -4.46
N SER A 405 6.25 -18.92 -4.51
CA SER A 405 6.38 -19.94 -5.55
C SER A 405 5.93 -21.30 -5.05
N ALA A 406 5.47 -22.16 -5.96
CA ALA A 406 5.18 -23.58 -5.69
C ALA A 406 5.53 -24.47 -6.91
N ILE A 407 5.68 -25.76 -6.65
CA ILE A 407 5.72 -26.85 -7.64
C ILE A 407 4.48 -27.72 -7.44
N THR A 408 3.84 -28.09 -8.54
CA THR A 408 2.77 -29.09 -8.56
C THR A 408 3.41 -30.47 -8.64
N ILE A 409 3.37 -31.23 -7.55
CA ILE A 409 3.99 -32.55 -7.46
C ILE A 409 3.08 -33.72 -7.80
N ALA A 410 1.77 -33.50 -7.88
CA ALA A 410 0.79 -34.55 -8.22
C ALA A 410 1.03 -35.19 -9.60
N GLN A 411 1.67 -34.45 -10.52
CA GLN A 411 1.93 -34.92 -11.88
C GLN A 411 3.15 -34.21 -12.47
N LYS A 412 3.68 -34.76 -13.56
CA LYS A 412 4.58 -34.04 -14.45
C LYS A 412 3.82 -33.00 -15.28
N TRP A 413 4.53 -32.02 -15.83
CA TRP A 413 3.95 -31.00 -16.69
C TRP A 413 3.22 -31.65 -17.89
N ASN A 414 2.11 -31.05 -18.34
CA ASN A 414 1.19 -31.62 -19.34
C ASN A 414 0.60 -33.00 -18.98
N ASN A 415 0.67 -33.41 -17.70
CA ASN A 415 0.37 -34.76 -17.25
C ASN A 415 1.15 -35.83 -18.04
N ASN A 416 2.38 -35.51 -18.45
CA ASN A 416 3.21 -36.35 -19.31
C ASN A 416 3.92 -37.45 -18.50
N PRO A 417 3.62 -38.75 -18.69
CA PRO A 417 4.26 -39.82 -17.93
C PRO A 417 5.78 -39.95 -18.18
N GLU A 418 6.23 -39.51 -19.35
CA GLU A 418 7.65 -39.50 -19.75
C GLU A 418 8.31 -38.12 -19.52
N GLY A 419 7.55 -37.17 -18.98
CA GLY A 419 8.02 -35.80 -18.74
C GLY A 419 9.00 -35.72 -17.59
N VAL A 420 9.92 -34.76 -17.67
CA VAL A 420 10.93 -34.54 -16.63
C VAL A 420 10.54 -33.40 -15.71
N ARG A 421 9.78 -32.41 -16.21
CA ARG A 421 9.40 -31.21 -15.46
C ARG A 421 8.09 -31.37 -14.70
N GLN A 422 7.91 -30.57 -13.66
CA GLN A 422 6.64 -30.37 -12.97
C GLN A 422 6.17 -28.93 -13.19
N SER A 423 4.86 -28.71 -13.21
CA SER A 423 4.32 -27.34 -13.32
C SER A 423 4.81 -26.51 -12.13
N ILE A 424 5.24 -25.28 -12.40
CA ILE A 424 5.54 -24.30 -11.34
C ILE A 424 4.39 -23.31 -11.27
N SER A 425 4.22 -22.67 -10.11
CA SER A 425 3.31 -21.56 -9.96
C SER A 425 3.91 -20.41 -9.14
N SER A 426 3.36 -19.23 -9.36
CA SER A 426 3.65 -18.04 -8.56
C SER A 426 2.36 -17.34 -8.14
N ALA A 427 2.35 -16.86 -6.90
CA ALA A 427 1.28 -16.04 -6.34
C ALA A 427 1.90 -14.82 -5.66
N ARG A 428 1.31 -13.65 -5.89
CA ARG A 428 1.77 -12.38 -5.35
C ARG A 428 0.60 -11.62 -4.75
N LEU A 429 0.83 -11.11 -3.55
CA LEU A 429 -0.20 -10.46 -2.77
C LEU A 429 0.41 -9.27 -2.02
N ALA A 430 -0.30 -8.16 -2.02
CA ALA A 430 0.11 -6.92 -1.38
C ALA A 430 -1.00 -6.39 -0.46
N GLY A 431 -0.59 -5.83 0.67
CA GLY A 431 -1.45 -5.05 1.54
C GLY A 431 -1.55 -3.61 1.06
N ALA A 432 -2.67 -2.97 1.37
CA ALA A 432 -2.91 -1.54 1.18
C ALA A 432 -2.37 -0.73 2.37
N GLY A 433 -2.28 0.59 2.22
CA GLY A 433 -1.81 1.49 3.27
C GLY A 433 -2.91 1.95 4.23
N GLY A 434 -2.56 2.23 5.48
CA GLY A 434 -3.45 2.88 6.45
C GLY A 434 -3.58 4.38 6.22
N ALA A 435 -4.65 5.01 6.73
CA ALA A 435 -4.84 6.46 6.67
C ALA A 435 -3.97 7.22 7.68
N GLY A 436 -3.66 8.48 7.38
CA GLY A 436 -3.06 9.39 8.35
C GLY A 436 -4.06 9.88 9.40
N GLY A 437 -3.54 10.26 10.57
CA GLY A 437 -4.32 10.85 11.65
C GLY A 437 -4.78 12.28 11.35
N SER A 438 -5.83 12.71 12.04
CA SER A 438 -6.35 14.08 11.99
C SER A 438 -6.16 14.79 13.33
N TYR A 439 -6.09 16.11 13.31
CA TYR A 439 -5.84 16.95 14.48
C TYR A 439 -6.74 18.17 14.50
N LEU A 440 -7.17 18.56 15.71
CA LEU A 440 -7.84 19.81 16.02
C LEU A 440 -7.19 20.39 17.27
N ALA A 441 -6.79 21.66 17.20
CA ALA A 441 -6.24 22.36 18.33
C ALA A 441 -7.30 22.55 19.44
N PRO A 442 -6.90 22.59 20.72
CA PRO A 442 -7.84 22.80 21.83
C PRO A 442 -8.64 24.11 21.77
N SER A 443 -8.15 25.10 21.01
CA SER A 443 -8.81 26.39 20.79
C SER A 443 -9.96 26.32 19.78
N VAL A 444 -10.11 25.21 19.06
CA VAL A 444 -11.18 25.01 18.09
C VAL A 444 -12.49 24.67 18.81
N ILE A 445 -13.55 25.37 18.45
CA ILE A 445 -14.93 25.08 18.82
C ILE A 445 -15.69 24.54 17.60
N GLU A 446 -16.81 23.84 17.81
CA GLU A 446 -17.58 23.19 16.73
C GLU A 446 -16.72 22.27 15.85
N GLY A 447 -15.67 21.68 16.44
CA GLY A 447 -14.75 20.81 15.73
C GLY A 447 -15.40 19.48 15.34
N GLU A 448 -15.33 19.12 14.06
CA GLU A 448 -15.81 17.84 13.55
C GLU A 448 -14.75 17.18 12.67
N ILE A 449 -14.61 15.86 12.81
CA ILE A 449 -13.80 15.01 11.93
C ILE A 449 -14.71 13.94 11.36
N SER A 450 -14.74 13.83 10.04
CA SER A 450 -15.56 12.85 9.31
C SER A 450 -14.84 12.37 8.05
N ARG A 451 -15.48 11.47 7.29
CA ARG A 451 -14.95 10.98 6.02
C ARG A 451 -15.24 11.97 4.89
N ALA A 452 -14.24 12.30 4.08
CA ALA A 452 -14.42 13.24 2.96
C ALA A 452 -15.21 12.65 1.77
N ASN A 453 -15.24 11.32 1.63
CA ASN A 453 -15.87 10.61 0.51
C ASN A 453 -15.31 11.04 -0.86
N ASN A 454 -14.01 11.31 -0.92
CA ASN A 454 -13.30 11.80 -2.10
C ASN A 454 -12.49 10.71 -2.83
N VAL A 455 -12.87 9.43 -2.66
CA VAL A 455 -12.28 8.32 -3.42
C VAL A 455 -13.06 8.13 -4.71
N TYR A 456 -12.35 8.03 -5.83
CA TYR A 456 -12.95 7.68 -7.12
C TYR A 456 -12.86 6.16 -7.35
N MET A 457 -14.00 5.52 -7.53
CA MET A 457 -14.04 4.12 -7.96
C MET A 457 -13.59 4.02 -9.43
N GLY A 458 -12.74 3.05 -9.74
CA GLY A 458 -12.26 2.80 -11.11
C GLY A 458 -11.32 3.87 -11.67
N SER A 459 -10.73 4.70 -10.81
CA SER A 459 -9.73 5.71 -11.18
C SER A 459 -8.36 5.31 -10.66
N GLN A 460 -7.33 5.54 -11.47
CA GLN A 460 -5.93 5.44 -11.06
C GLN A 460 -5.55 6.49 -10.02
N TYR A 461 -6.27 7.62 -10.00
CA TYR A 461 -5.96 8.80 -9.20
C TYR A 461 -6.95 8.97 -8.06
N GLY A 462 -6.42 9.26 -6.87
CA GLY A 462 -7.18 9.80 -5.74
C GLY A 462 -7.46 11.29 -5.93
N ALA A 463 -8.60 11.77 -5.42
CA ALA A 463 -8.88 13.20 -5.42
C ALA A 463 -7.88 13.98 -4.55
N GLY A 464 -7.46 15.14 -5.05
CA GLY A 464 -6.78 16.15 -4.24
C GLY A 464 -7.68 16.64 -3.11
N GLY A 465 -7.04 17.05 -2.03
CA GLY A 465 -7.65 17.70 -0.89
C GLY A 465 -7.99 19.16 -1.15
N THR A 466 -8.64 19.76 -0.17
CA THR A 466 -9.02 21.19 -0.16
C THR A 466 -8.73 21.78 1.20
N ALA A 467 -8.47 23.08 1.25
CA ALA A 467 -8.41 23.83 2.49
C ALA A 467 -9.06 25.19 2.28
N THR A 468 -10.07 25.49 3.08
CA THR A 468 -10.92 26.67 2.91
C THR A 468 -11.17 27.33 4.25
N VAL A 469 -11.13 28.67 4.25
CA VAL A 469 -11.37 29.51 5.41
C VAL A 469 -12.41 30.58 5.07
N TYR A 470 -13.34 30.80 6.00
CA TYR A 470 -14.39 31.80 5.95
C TYR A 470 -14.26 32.74 7.15
N LEU A 471 -14.40 34.04 6.92
CA LEU A 471 -14.57 35.00 8.00
C LEU A 471 -16.03 34.98 8.44
N CYS A 472 -16.27 34.84 9.75
CA CYS A 472 -17.61 35.01 10.30
C CYS A 472 -17.94 36.51 10.36
N ALA A 473 -19.18 36.88 10.01
CA ALA A 473 -19.70 38.19 10.39
C ALA A 473 -19.86 38.22 11.92
N VAL A 474 -19.34 39.27 12.58
CA VAL A 474 -19.36 39.43 14.05
C VAL A 474 -20.42 40.44 14.48
#